data_AF-A0A382H9F9-F1
#
_entry.id   AF-A0A382H9F9-F1
#
_cell.length_a   1.000
_cell.length_b   1.000
_cell.length_c   1.000
_cell.angle_alpha   90.00
_cell.angle_beta   90.00
_cell.angle_gamma   90.00
#
_symmetry.space_group_name_H-M   'P 1'
#
loop_
_entity.id
_entity.type
_entity.pdbx_description
1 polymer ?
#
loop_
_entity_poly.entity_id
_entity_poly.type
_entity_poly.pdbx_seq_one_letter_code
_entity_poly.pdbx_strand_id
1 'polypeptide(L)'
;LGNPARIPPTLDGVGVKLKPEWLRKVLFDAETVRPYMHTRMPQFGEENLQYLPMLLEKVDRLQKVEFPEPKRDDRRKYREGGQLLVGDKGLNCVACHNFNGNPSPGLKGLDLLTSFERLQPSWFAHFMRNPQKFRPGIVMPNYWPGGEAVRKDVLKGNPNEQLLALWHYFSLGRSARDPSGIRAEGTDLKVTNRTRVYRGRSRVAGYRGIAVGFPDGVNYAFNAQNGTLSALWSGEFVNVSWGGQGSGNFNPRVRPIELAQDVTFYRLDKDDAPWPLRPVMDKDNPVNPNPLYPRNLGYQFKGYQLDEEGVPTFMYRTGDVAVEDRVNEVAANRLNRLERRLRFDAPKAETVYLRALTGKVRSLTPTQFATGAVKMWVPEDTALLRGEGDTRELVLKLKLPKGKSEVEIRYELLR
;
A
#
# COMPACT_ATOMS: atom_id res chain seq x y z
N LEU A 1 -7.74 28.35 -5.37
CA LEU A 1 -8.25 28.78 -6.69
C LEU A 1 -8.82 30.21 -6.72
N GLY A 2 -8.72 31.03 -5.66
CA GLY A 2 -9.06 32.46 -5.70
C GLY A 2 -10.49 32.77 -6.20
N ASN A 3 -10.66 33.90 -6.87
CA ASN A 3 -11.95 34.36 -7.44
C ASN A 3 -12.62 33.36 -8.41
N PRO A 4 -11.90 32.63 -9.28
CA PRO A 4 -12.51 31.60 -10.14
C PRO A 4 -13.31 30.50 -9.41
N ALA A 5 -13.07 30.26 -8.12
CA ALA A 5 -13.83 29.28 -7.33
C ALA A 5 -15.20 29.81 -6.83
N ARG A 6 -15.46 31.12 -7.01
CA ARG A 6 -16.66 31.84 -6.57
C ARG A 6 -17.61 32.22 -7.72
N ILE A 7 -17.20 32.06 -8.96
CA ILE A 7 -18.00 32.41 -10.15
C ILE A 7 -18.66 31.14 -10.69
N PRO A 8 -19.99 31.12 -10.91
CA PRO A 8 -20.66 29.98 -11.53
C PRO A 8 -20.10 29.73 -12.94
N PRO A 9 -20.04 28.47 -13.40
CA PRO A 9 -19.61 28.19 -14.77
C PRO A 9 -20.62 28.74 -15.78
N THR A 10 -20.15 29.08 -16.98
CA THR A 10 -21.05 29.35 -18.11
C THR A 10 -21.77 28.05 -18.52
N LEU A 11 -23.01 28.20 -19.01
CA LEU A 11 -23.78 27.09 -19.56
C LEU A 11 -23.56 26.90 -21.06
N ASP A 12 -22.85 27.83 -21.70
CA ASP A 12 -22.52 27.77 -23.13
C ASP A 12 -21.76 26.48 -23.48
N GLY A 13 -22.27 25.72 -24.44
CA GLY A 13 -21.64 24.49 -24.90
C GLY A 13 -21.70 23.33 -23.90
N VAL A 14 -22.50 23.42 -22.83
CA VAL A 14 -22.63 22.34 -21.84
C VAL A 14 -23.28 21.09 -22.43
N GLY A 15 -24.24 21.24 -23.35
CA GLY A 15 -24.93 20.13 -24.03
C GLY A 15 -24.02 19.28 -24.90
N VAL A 16 -22.98 19.88 -25.50
CA VAL A 16 -21.94 19.14 -26.24
C VAL A 16 -20.77 18.73 -25.38
N LYS A 17 -20.68 19.22 -24.14
CA LYS A 17 -19.58 18.95 -23.21
C LYS A 17 -19.84 17.77 -22.29
N LEU A 18 -21.00 17.75 -21.65
CA LEU A 18 -21.36 16.72 -20.67
C LEU A 18 -22.16 15.62 -21.33
N LYS A 19 -21.98 14.38 -20.88
CA LYS A 19 -22.88 13.29 -21.25
C LYS A 19 -24.28 13.55 -20.66
N PRO A 20 -25.37 13.17 -21.35
CA PRO A 20 -26.74 13.38 -20.87
C PRO A 20 -26.96 12.80 -19.47
N GLU A 21 -26.40 11.61 -19.19
CA GLU A 21 -26.52 10.95 -17.89
C GLU A 21 -25.85 11.78 -16.79
N TRP A 22 -24.67 12.34 -17.07
CA TRP A 22 -23.98 13.18 -16.10
C TRP A 22 -24.66 14.53 -15.91
N LEU A 23 -25.16 15.15 -16.99
CA LEU A 23 -25.89 16.41 -16.91
C LEU A 23 -27.12 16.27 -16.01
N ARG A 24 -27.84 15.14 -16.10
CA ARG A 24 -28.93 14.82 -15.17
C ARG A 24 -28.44 14.70 -13.73
N LYS A 25 -27.38 13.93 -13.45
CA LYS A 25 -26.83 13.82 -12.08
C LYS A 25 -26.48 15.19 -11.45
N VAL A 26 -25.92 16.12 -12.23
CA VAL A 26 -25.61 17.47 -11.74
C VAL A 26 -26.88 18.26 -11.42
N LEU A 27 -27.89 18.16 -12.27
CA LEU A 27 -29.13 18.95 -12.16
C LEU A 27 -30.09 18.43 -11.09
N PHE A 28 -30.18 17.11 -10.91
CA PHE A 28 -31.17 16.47 -10.03
C PHE A 28 -30.58 15.83 -8.77
N ASP A 29 -29.30 15.42 -8.80
CA ASP A 29 -28.65 14.71 -7.67
C ASP A 29 -27.56 15.55 -6.99
N ALA A 30 -27.38 16.82 -7.42
CA ALA A 30 -26.33 17.73 -6.95
C ALA A 30 -24.89 17.17 -7.09
N GLU A 31 -24.66 16.26 -8.03
CA GLU A 31 -23.38 15.57 -8.22
C GLU A 31 -22.21 16.53 -8.51
N THR A 32 -21.03 16.27 -7.96
CA THR A 32 -19.86 17.17 -8.09
C THR A 32 -18.52 16.44 -8.16
N VAL A 33 -17.64 16.93 -9.04
CA VAL A 33 -16.24 16.45 -9.16
C VAL A 33 -15.21 17.50 -8.77
N ARG A 34 -15.66 18.66 -8.27
CA ARG A 34 -14.80 19.80 -7.91
C ARG A 34 -15.06 20.19 -6.46
N PRO A 35 -14.59 19.40 -5.48
CA PRO A 35 -14.87 19.65 -4.07
C PRO A 35 -14.35 21.02 -3.59
N TYR A 36 -13.37 21.59 -4.30
CA TYR A 36 -12.76 22.88 -4.03
C TYR A 36 -13.53 24.11 -4.54
N MET A 37 -14.63 23.95 -5.29
CA MET A 37 -15.49 25.08 -5.65
C MET A 37 -16.35 25.46 -4.46
N HIS A 38 -16.63 26.75 -4.24
CA HIS A 38 -17.55 27.19 -3.18
C HIS A 38 -18.96 27.45 -3.71
N THR A 39 -19.07 27.98 -4.93
CA THR A 39 -20.36 28.19 -5.59
C THR A 39 -21.07 26.85 -5.82
N ARG A 40 -22.37 26.80 -5.51
CA ARG A 40 -23.23 25.64 -5.72
C ARG A 40 -24.42 26.07 -6.57
N MET A 41 -24.87 25.17 -7.44
CA MET A 41 -26.13 25.33 -8.14
C MET A 41 -27.27 25.02 -7.17
N PRO A 42 -28.23 25.94 -6.96
CA PRO A 42 -29.46 25.62 -6.21
C PRO A 42 -30.18 24.45 -6.86
N GLN A 43 -30.87 23.64 -6.04
CA GLN A 43 -31.73 22.58 -6.56
C GLN A 43 -33.08 23.20 -6.92
N PHE A 44 -33.36 23.32 -8.22
CA PHE A 44 -34.56 23.96 -8.74
C PHE A 44 -35.78 23.03 -8.83
N GLY A 45 -35.61 21.74 -8.52
CA GLY A 45 -36.67 20.74 -8.59
C GLY A 45 -36.95 20.24 -10.02
N GLU A 46 -37.59 19.07 -10.10
CA GLU A 46 -37.76 18.35 -11.37
C GLU A 46 -38.61 19.13 -12.38
N GLU A 47 -39.72 19.72 -11.91
CA GLU A 47 -40.67 20.47 -12.73
C GLU A 47 -39.99 21.60 -13.54
N ASN A 48 -38.99 22.25 -12.93
CA ASN A 48 -38.25 23.36 -13.55
C ASN A 48 -37.09 22.92 -14.45
N LEU A 49 -36.56 21.71 -14.26
CA LEU A 49 -35.31 21.27 -14.90
C LEU A 49 -35.49 20.17 -15.96
N GLN A 50 -36.63 19.46 -15.97
CA GLN A 50 -36.86 18.27 -16.80
C GLN A 50 -36.53 18.45 -18.29
N TYR A 51 -36.80 19.63 -18.87
CA TYR A 51 -36.56 19.92 -20.28
C TYR A 51 -35.16 20.47 -20.58
N LEU A 52 -34.45 20.97 -19.57
CA LEU A 52 -33.19 21.69 -19.76
C LEU A 52 -32.08 20.84 -20.40
N PRO A 53 -31.85 19.55 -20.02
CA PRO A 53 -30.84 18.72 -20.68
C PRO A 53 -31.05 18.59 -22.18
N MET A 54 -32.29 18.31 -22.59
CA MET A 54 -32.66 18.16 -24.00
C MET A 54 -32.49 19.47 -24.76
N LEU A 55 -32.86 20.61 -24.16
CA LEU A 55 -32.72 21.92 -24.81
C LEU A 55 -31.25 22.27 -25.02
N LEU A 56 -30.38 22.05 -24.03
CA LEU A 56 -28.94 22.26 -24.14
C LEU A 56 -28.31 21.41 -25.25
N GLU A 57 -28.65 20.12 -25.30
CA GLU A 57 -28.20 19.22 -26.37
C GLU A 57 -28.71 19.67 -27.76
N LYS A 58 -29.96 20.15 -27.82
CA LYS A 58 -30.57 20.61 -29.06
C LYS A 58 -29.94 21.90 -29.59
N VAL A 59 -29.45 22.81 -28.76
CA VAL A 59 -28.89 24.10 -29.23
C VAL A 59 -27.38 24.06 -29.41
N ASP A 60 -26.67 23.31 -28.59
CA ASP A 60 -25.21 23.28 -28.64
C ASP A 60 -24.70 22.44 -29.81
N ARG A 61 -23.66 22.93 -30.50
CA ARG A 61 -23.06 22.26 -31.65
C ARG A 61 -21.55 22.24 -31.52
N LEU A 62 -20.97 21.09 -31.83
CA LEU A 62 -19.53 20.89 -31.92
C LEU A 62 -19.26 19.86 -33.01
N GLN A 63 -18.14 20.01 -33.72
CA GLN A 63 -17.71 19.02 -34.69
C GLN A 63 -17.57 17.65 -34.02
N LYS A 64 -18.12 16.61 -34.63
CA LYS A 64 -18.04 15.24 -34.09
C LYS A 64 -16.61 14.72 -34.25
N VAL A 65 -16.09 14.14 -33.16
CA VAL A 65 -14.85 13.36 -33.14
C VAL A 65 -15.18 12.04 -32.47
N GLU A 66 -14.79 10.95 -33.11
CA GLU A 66 -15.00 9.59 -32.61
C GLU A 66 -13.71 9.04 -32.03
N PHE A 67 -13.83 8.39 -30.86
CA PHE A 67 -12.77 7.59 -30.26
C PHE A 67 -13.23 6.14 -30.26
N PRO A 68 -12.93 5.37 -31.31
CA PRO A 68 -13.30 3.96 -31.35
C PRO A 68 -12.57 3.21 -30.24
N GLU A 69 -13.23 2.24 -29.63
CA GLU A 69 -12.59 1.38 -28.64
C GLU A 69 -11.41 0.64 -29.30
N PRO A 70 -10.20 0.68 -28.72
CA PRO A 70 -9.05 -0.01 -29.29
C PRO A 70 -9.30 -1.52 -29.45
N LYS A 71 -8.84 -2.05 -30.58
CA LYS A 71 -8.83 -3.49 -30.85
C LYS A 71 -8.08 -4.23 -29.74
N ARG A 72 -8.49 -5.47 -29.45
CA ARG A 72 -7.96 -6.26 -28.34
C ARG A 72 -6.42 -6.28 -28.29
N ASP A 73 -5.79 -6.43 -29.44
CA ASP A 73 -4.33 -6.54 -29.58
C ASP A 73 -3.61 -5.20 -29.30
N ASP A 74 -4.29 -4.08 -29.55
CA ASP A 74 -3.76 -2.73 -29.35
C ASP A 74 -4.09 -2.12 -27.97
N ARG A 75 -5.03 -2.70 -27.21
CA ARG A 75 -5.43 -2.15 -25.89
C ARG A 75 -4.25 -1.93 -24.97
N ARG A 76 -3.27 -2.84 -24.98
CA ARG A 76 -2.05 -2.69 -24.18
C ARG A 76 -1.28 -1.43 -24.57
N LYS A 77 -1.07 -1.20 -25.87
CA LYS A 77 -0.38 -0.03 -26.44
C LYS A 77 -1.06 1.27 -26.01
N TYR A 78 -2.38 1.38 -26.16
CA TYR A 78 -3.11 2.61 -25.79
C TYR A 78 -3.17 2.82 -24.27
N ARG A 79 -3.31 1.75 -23.48
CA ARG A 79 -3.26 1.85 -22.01
C ARG A 79 -1.89 2.33 -21.53
N GLU A 80 -0.80 1.77 -22.05
CA GLU A 80 0.57 2.16 -21.68
C GLU A 80 0.89 3.58 -22.17
N GLY A 81 0.45 3.94 -23.38
CA GLY A 81 0.59 5.29 -23.92
C GLY A 81 -0.17 6.34 -23.09
N GLY A 82 -1.42 6.05 -22.71
CA GLY A 82 -2.22 6.94 -21.87
C GLY A 82 -1.64 7.09 -20.46
N GLN A 83 -1.21 5.98 -19.83
CA GLN A 83 -0.53 6.00 -18.53
C GLN A 83 0.74 6.87 -18.58
N LEU A 84 1.57 6.69 -19.62
CA LEU A 84 2.79 7.47 -19.80
C LEU A 84 2.50 8.95 -20.00
N LEU A 85 1.55 9.32 -20.86
CA LEU A 85 1.18 10.71 -21.12
C LEU A 85 0.66 11.42 -19.86
N VAL A 86 -0.13 10.74 -19.03
CA VAL A 86 -0.68 11.35 -17.81
C VAL A 86 0.39 11.58 -16.74
N GLY A 87 1.40 10.71 -16.66
CA GLY A 87 2.47 10.77 -15.65
C GLY A 87 3.46 11.91 -15.82
N ASP A 88 4.31 12.08 -14.81
CA ASP A 88 5.39 13.08 -14.75
C ASP A 88 6.45 12.93 -15.86
N LYS A 89 6.64 11.72 -16.36
CA LYS A 89 7.49 11.41 -17.52
C LYS A 89 6.78 11.64 -18.86
N GLY A 90 5.57 12.22 -18.86
CA GLY A 90 4.69 12.44 -20.01
C GLY A 90 4.39 13.92 -20.28
N LEU A 91 3.10 14.23 -20.35
CA LEU A 91 2.55 15.59 -20.33
C LEU A 91 2.41 16.15 -18.90
N ASN A 92 2.73 15.33 -17.89
CA ASN A 92 2.71 15.68 -16.47
C ASN A 92 1.35 16.20 -15.98
N CYS A 93 0.26 15.57 -16.43
CA CYS A 93 -1.09 15.94 -16.02
C CYS A 93 -1.27 15.80 -14.50
N VAL A 94 -0.60 14.82 -13.89
CA VAL A 94 -0.67 14.56 -12.44
C VAL A 94 -0.04 15.64 -11.58
N ALA A 95 0.82 16.52 -12.10
CA ALA A 95 1.31 17.67 -11.35
C ALA A 95 0.22 18.70 -11.01
N CYS A 96 -0.93 18.64 -11.72
CA CYS A 96 -2.04 19.56 -11.49
C CYS A 96 -3.40 18.89 -11.26
N HIS A 97 -3.51 17.58 -11.46
CA HIS A 97 -4.76 16.85 -11.31
C HIS A 97 -4.60 15.67 -10.37
N ASN A 98 -5.62 15.46 -9.53
CA ASN A 98 -5.74 14.22 -8.78
C ASN A 98 -5.93 13.05 -9.77
N PHE A 99 -5.58 11.84 -9.34
CA PHE A 99 -5.79 10.64 -10.14
C PHE A 99 -6.13 9.45 -9.25
N ASN A 100 -7.29 8.85 -9.51
CA ASN A 100 -7.76 7.65 -8.82
C ASN A 100 -7.84 7.81 -7.29
N GLY A 101 -8.34 8.96 -6.84
CA GLY A 101 -8.44 9.35 -5.43
C GLY A 101 -7.12 9.84 -4.81
N ASN A 102 -5.98 9.71 -5.51
CA ASN A 102 -4.71 10.23 -5.00
C ASN A 102 -4.59 11.73 -5.30
N PRO A 103 -4.21 12.54 -4.30
CA PRO A 103 -4.01 13.97 -4.51
C PRO A 103 -2.78 14.22 -5.40
N SER A 104 -2.89 15.21 -6.28
CA SER A 104 -1.72 15.71 -7.03
C SER A 104 -0.62 16.22 -6.07
N PRO A 105 0.68 16.03 -6.41
CA PRO A 105 1.78 16.66 -5.68
C PRO A 105 1.79 18.20 -5.79
N GLY A 106 1.16 18.78 -6.82
CA GLY A 106 1.08 20.22 -7.04
C GLY A 106 -0.32 20.76 -6.84
N LEU A 107 -0.95 21.22 -7.93
CA LEU A 107 -2.31 21.75 -7.88
C LEU A 107 -3.31 20.61 -7.71
N LYS A 108 -4.28 20.77 -6.80
CA LYS A 108 -5.31 19.75 -6.54
C LYS A 108 -6.51 19.93 -7.47
N GLY A 109 -6.28 19.80 -8.78
CA GLY A 109 -7.33 19.82 -9.80
C GLY A 109 -8.26 18.60 -9.72
N LEU A 110 -9.33 18.61 -10.54
CA LEU A 110 -10.29 17.51 -10.60
C LEU A 110 -9.60 16.17 -10.87
N ASP A 111 -10.19 15.09 -10.34
CA ASP A 111 -9.69 13.74 -10.60
C ASP A 111 -9.91 13.35 -12.06
N LEU A 112 -8.82 13.06 -12.78
CA LEU A 112 -8.87 12.79 -14.22
C LEU A 112 -9.73 11.57 -14.57
N LEU A 113 -9.87 10.59 -13.68
CA LEU A 113 -10.70 9.42 -13.95
C LEU A 113 -12.20 9.73 -14.01
N THR A 114 -12.64 10.89 -13.50
CA THR A 114 -14.02 11.36 -13.69
C THR A 114 -14.29 11.83 -15.13
N SER A 115 -13.26 11.99 -15.96
CA SER A 115 -13.39 12.57 -17.31
C SER A 115 -14.23 11.70 -18.23
N PHE A 116 -14.00 10.38 -18.23
CA PHE A 116 -14.67 9.47 -19.17
C PHE A 116 -16.16 9.31 -18.87
N GLU A 117 -16.56 9.25 -17.60
CA GLU A 117 -17.98 9.17 -17.21
C GLU A 117 -18.74 10.43 -17.62
N ARG A 118 -18.06 11.58 -17.60
CA ARG A 118 -18.69 12.88 -17.56
C ARG A 118 -18.69 13.64 -18.88
N LEU A 119 -17.60 13.52 -19.64
CA LEU A 119 -17.39 14.33 -20.83
C LEU A 119 -17.85 13.60 -22.09
N GLN A 120 -18.28 14.37 -23.08
CA GLN A 120 -18.47 13.86 -24.44
C GLN A 120 -17.08 13.67 -25.11
N PRO A 121 -16.88 12.57 -25.88
CA PRO A 121 -15.63 12.32 -26.61
C PRO A 121 -15.20 13.50 -27.47
N SER A 122 -16.17 14.08 -28.20
CA SER A 122 -15.90 15.19 -29.12
C SER A 122 -15.45 16.44 -28.37
N TRP A 123 -16.08 16.78 -27.25
CA TRP A 123 -15.64 17.91 -26.43
C TRP A 123 -14.26 17.68 -25.83
N PHE A 124 -13.99 16.47 -25.31
CA PHE A 124 -12.66 16.12 -24.81
C PHE A 124 -11.60 16.34 -25.89
N ALA A 125 -11.82 15.85 -27.10
CA ALA A 125 -10.88 16.00 -28.21
C ALA A 125 -10.58 17.47 -28.54
N HIS A 126 -11.61 18.31 -28.60
CA HIS A 126 -11.44 19.74 -28.92
C HIS A 126 -10.80 20.51 -27.77
N PHE A 127 -11.24 20.25 -26.53
CA PHE A 127 -10.72 20.88 -25.34
C PHE A 127 -9.23 20.57 -25.18
N MET A 128 -8.83 19.32 -25.31
CA MET A 128 -7.42 18.91 -25.16
C MET A 128 -6.50 19.54 -26.21
N ARG A 129 -6.98 19.75 -27.45
CA ARG A 129 -6.20 20.41 -28.52
C ARG A 129 -6.04 21.92 -28.32
N ASN A 130 -6.99 22.57 -27.66
CA ASN A 130 -6.91 24.01 -27.39
C ASN A 130 -7.73 24.41 -26.15
N PRO A 131 -7.21 24.19 -24.92
CA PRO A 131 -7.94 24.51 -23.69
C PRO A 131 -8.29 26.00 -23.55
N GLN A 132 -7.39 26.88 -24.01
CA GLN A 132 -7.56 28.34 -23.90
C GLN A 132 -8.77 28.85 -24.68
N LYS A 133 -9.11 28.23 -25.82
CA LYS A 133 -10.30 28.58 -26.60
C LYS A 133 -11.60 28.33 -25.83
N PHE A 134 -11.64 27.31 -24.98
CA PHE A 134 -12.82 26.96 -24.19
C PHE A 134 -12.85 27.67 -22.84
N ARG A 135 -11.68 27.98 -22.27
CA ARG A 135 -11.55 28.68 -20.99
C ARG A 135 -10.35 29.62 -21.05
N PRO A 136 -10.54 30.89 -21.45
CA PRO A 136 -9.48 31.89 -21.45
C PRO A 136 -8.83 32.00 -20.07
N GLY A 137 -7.49 31.97 -20.01
CA GLY A 137 -6.72 32.07 -18.76
C GLY A 137 -6.67 30.79 -17.93
N ILE A 138 -7.07 29.64 -18.49
CA ILE A 138 -6.86 28.35 -17.81
C ILE A 138 -5.36 28.06 -17.65
N VAL A 139 -4.96 27.47 -16.52
CA VAL A 139 -3.55 27.10 -16.28
C VAL A 139 -3.11 25.90 -17.12
N MET A 140 -4.08 25.11 -17.62
CA MET A 140 -3.80 23.92 -18.42
C MET A 140 -3.03 24.30 -19.71
N PRO A 141 -1.84 23.72 -19.92
CA PRO A 141 -1.04 23.98 -21.11
C PRO A 141 -1.73 23.48 -22.39
N ASN A 142 -1.32 24.04 -23.53
CA ASN A 142 -1.62 23.45 -24.83
C ASN A 142 -0.55 22.40 -25.16
N TYR A 143 -0.93 21.13 -25.18
CA TYR A 143 -0.03 20.01 -25.47
C TYR A 143 0.01 19.62 -26.95
N TRP A 144 -0.84 20.23 -27.78
CA TRP A 144 -0.84 20.06 -29.24
C TRP A 144 -0.87 21.40 -29.98
N PRO A 145 0.10 22.30 -29.75
CA PRO A 145 0.16 23.60 -30.44
C PRO A 145 0.28 23.38 -31.95
N GLY A 146 -0.51 24.11 -32.74
CA GLY A 146 -0.57 23.93 -34.20
C GLY A 146 -1.11 22.57 -34.65
N GLY A 147 -1.72 21.78 -33.75
CA GLY A 147 -2.14 20.42 -34.02
C GLY A 147 -1.02 19.38 -33.90
N GLU A 148 0.16 19.76 -33.44
CA GLU A 148 1.31 18.86 -33.32
C GLU A 148 1.59 18.44 -31.88
N ALA A 149 1.80 17.14 -31.63
CA ALA A 149 2.13 16.65 -30.29
C ALA A 149 3.50 17.15 -29.81
N VAL A 150 3.55 17.69 -28.58
CA VAL A 150 4.81 18.02 -27.91
C VAL A 150 5.64 16.77 -27.54
N ARG A 151 4.98 15.61 -27.37
CA ARG A 151 5.63 14.32 -27.09
C ARG A 151 5.67 13.46 -28.34
N LYS A 152 6.75 13.56 -29.13
CA LYS A 152 6.91 12.80 -30.37
C LYS A 152 7.28 11.32 -30.13
N ASP A 153 7.84 11.02 -28.97
CA ASP A 153 8.26 9.69 -28.54
C ASP A 153 7.08 8.76 -28.16
N VAL A 154 5.95 9.32 -27.72
CA VAL A 154 4.77 8.54 -27.34
C VAL A 154 3.85 8.38 -28.55
N LEU A 155 3.54 7.13 -28.92
CA LEU A 155 2.65 6.81 -30.04
C LEU A 155 3.07 7.51 -31.36
N LYS A 156 4.38 7.60 -31.59
CA LYS A 156 5.01 8.26 -32.75
C LYS A 156 4.59 9.72 -32.92
N GLY A 157 4.18 10.39 -31.84
CA GLY A 157 3.78 11.79 -31.87
C GLY A 157 2.48 12.06 -32.62
N ASN A 158 1.67 11.04 -32.90
CA ASN A 158 0.40 11.22 -33.57
C ASN A 158 -0.65 11.79 -32.59
N PRO A 159 -1.18 13.01 -32.82
CA PRO A 159 -2.12 13.65 -31.90
C PRO A 159 -3.40 12.84 -31.68
N ASN A 160 -3.94 12.22 -32.72
CA ASN A 160 -5.19 11.46 -32.64
C ASN A 160 -4.99 10.17 -31.83
N GLU A 161 -3.87 9.48 -32.04
CA GLU A 161 -3.50 8.31 -31.26
C GLU A 161 -3.31 8.64 -29.78
N GLN A 162 -2.67 9.77 -29.47
CA GLN A 162 -2.45 10.21 -28.09
C GLN A 162 -3.75 10.60 -27.38
N LEU A 163 -4.65 11.31 -28.07
CA LEU A 163 -5.96 11.64 -27.53
C LEU A 163 -6.81 10.38 -27.31
N LEU A 164 -6.76 9.42 -28.25
CA LEU A 164 -7.41 8.13 -28.09
C LEU A 164 -6.83 7.34 -26.91
N ALA A 165 -5.51 7.36 -26.73
CA ALA A 165 -4.85 6.72 -25.59
C ALA A 165 -5.29 7.30 -24.24
N LEU A 166 -5.36 8.63 -24.14
CA LEU A 166 -5.86 9.31 -22.93
C LEU A 166 -7.32 8.95 -22.67
N TRP A 167 -8.17 9.00 -23.71
CA TRP A 167 -9.58 8.66 -23.61
C TRP A 167 -9.81 7.22 -23.15
N HIS A 168 -9.11 6.26 -23.77
CA HIS A 168 -9.16 4.85 -23.40
C HIS A 168 -8.58 4.61 -21.99
N TYR A 169 -7.50 5.31 -21.61
CA TYR A 169 -6.94 5.17 -20.27
C TYR A 169 -7.90 5.66 -19.18
N PHE A 170 -8.61 6.76 -19.41
CA PHE A 170 -9.65 7.23 -18.49
C PHE A 170 -10.89 6.33 -18.45
N SER A 171 -11.18 5.58 -19.51
CA SER A 171 -12.31 4.62 -19.54
C SER A 171 -12.15 3.45 -18.58
N LEU A 172 -10.92 3.14 -18.17
CA LEU A 172 -10.63 2.06 -17.23
C LEU A 172 -11.12 2.34 -15.81
N GLY A 173 -11.47 3.59 -15.48
CA GLY A 173 -11.93 4.00 -14.15
C GLY A 173 -10.96 3.53 -13.06
N ARG A 174 -11.48 3.00 -11.95
CA ARG A 174 -10.66 2.56 -10.80
C ARG A 174 -9.66 1.44 -11.13
N SER A 175 -9.80 0.76 -12.26
CA SER A 175 -8.85 -0.26 -12.72
C SER A 175 -7.65 0.30 -13.48
N ALA A 176 -7.65 1.60 -13.78
CA ALA A 176 -6.51 2.29 -14.35
C ALA A 176 -5.31 2.16 -13.40
N ARG A 177 -4.19 1.67 -13.92
CA ARG A 177 -2.93 1.65 -13.16
C ARG A 177 -2.47 3.08 -12.95
N ASP A 178 -2.01 3.40 -11.75
CA ASP A 178 -1.55 4.75 -11.45
C ASP A 178 -0.36 5.16 -12.36
N PRO A 179 -0.37 6.38 -12.90
CA PRO A 179 0.74 6.93 -13.67
C PRO A 179 1.92 7.28 -12.73
N SER A 180 3.13 7.43 -13.28
CA SER A 180 4.27 7.89 -12.49
C SER A 180 4.06 9.32 -11.98
N GLY A 181 4.60 9.64 -10.81
CA GLY A 181 4.53 10.96 -10.19
C GLY A 181 3.25 11.28 -9.41
N ILE A 182 2.18 10.47 -9.47
CA ILE A 182 0.98 10.71 -8.63
C ILE A 182 1.17 10.22 -7.19
N ARG A 183 1.83 9.08 -7.01
CA ARG A 183 2.22 8.60 -5.67
C ARG A 183 3.61 9.12 -5.40
N ALA A 184 3.85 9.60 -4.19
CA ALA A 184 5.20 9.78 -3.72
C ALA A 184 5.91 8.42 -3.82
N GLU A 185 6.88 8.29 -4.72
CA GLU A 185 7.80 7.17 -4.70
C GLU A 185 8.51 7.24 -3.35
N GLY A 186 8.34 6.22 -2.51
CA GLY A 186 9.01 6.18 -1.22
C GLY A 186 10.53 6.24 -1.42
N THR A 187 11.26 6.69 -0.41
CA THR A 187 12.71 6.68 -0.41
C THR A 187 13.23 5.29 -0.08
N ASP A 188 14.18 4.78 -0.86
CA ASP A 188 14.85 3.53 -0.52
C ASP A 188 15.88 3.77 0.59
N LEU A 189 15.65 3.13 1.74
CA LEU A 189 16.64 3.07 2.81
C LEU A 189 17.58 1.91 2.55
N LYS A 190 18.85 2.23 2.35
CA LYS A 190 19.94 1.25 2.18
C LYS A 190 20.65 1.02 3.51
N VAL A 191 21.05 -0.21 3.78
CA VAL A 191 22.00 -0.55 4.85
C VAL A 191 23.40 -0.47 4.25
N THR A 192 24.35 0.13 4.97
CA THR A 192 25.72 0.30 4.50
C THR A 192 26.67 -0.51 5.38
N ASN A 193 27.41 0.17 6.25
CA ASN A 193 28.44 -0.39 7.12
C ASN A 193 27.96 -0.67 8.56
N ARG A 194 26.71 -0.30 8.88
CA ARG A 194 26.14 -0.44 10.22
C ARG A 194 24.68 -0.88 10.10
N THR A 195 24.23 -1.71 11.04
CA THR A 195 22.82 -2.12 11.14
C THR A 195 21.92 -0.90 11.16
N ARG A 196 20.83 -0.94 10.39
CA ARG A 196 19.82 0.13 10.38
C ARG A 196 18.49 -0.35 10.90
N VAL A 197 17.84 0.52 11.66
CA VAL A 197 16.50 0.31 12.21
C VAL A 197 15.56 1.38 11.68
N TYR A 198 14.37 0.99 11.22
CA TYR A 198 13.31 1.91 10.81
C TYR A 198 11.98 1.53 11.46
N ARG A 199 11.28 2.52 12.03
CA ARG A 199 9.98 2.33 12.68
C ARG A 199 8.87 2.88 11.81
N GLY A 200 7.84 2.09 11.54
CA GLY A 200 6.68 2.57 10.79
C GLY A 200 5.59 1.52 10.63
N ARG A 201 4.51 1.92 9.96
CA ARG A 201 3.47 0.97 9.55
C ARG A 201 4.01 0.07 8.43
N SER A 202 3.74 -1.22 8.50
CA SER A 202 4.07 -2.15 7.41
C SER A 202 3.01 -3.24 7.26
N ARG A 203 2.82 -3.72 6.03
CA ARG A 203 1.95 -4.89 5.79
C ARG A 203 2.49 -6.13 6.52
N VAL A 204 3.80 -6.26 6.64
CA VAL A 204 4.45 -7.44 7.23
C VAL A 204 4.69 -7.32 8.73
N ALA A 205 4.44 -6.17 9.35
CA ALA A 205 4.71 -5.93 10.78
C ALA A 205 3.65 -5.08 11.51
N GLY A 206 2.51 -4.80 10.87
CA GLY A 206 1.41 -4.04 11.47
C GLY A 206 1.70 -2.55 11.64
N TYR A 207 0.98 -1.90 12.55
CA TYR A 207 1.07 -0.45 12.78
C TYR A 207 2.29 -0.01 13.58
N ARG A 208 2.87 -0.92 14.38
CA ARG A 208 4.08 -0.68 15.20
C ARG A 208 5.22 -1.58 14.71
N GLY A 209 5.44 -1.56 13.41
CA GLY A 209 6.50 -2.34 12.78
C GLY A 209 7.87 -1.70 13.00
N ILE A 210 8.87 -2.55 13.14
CA ILE A 210 10.28 -2.18 13.26
C ILE A 210 11.04 -3.04 12.26
N ALA A 211 11.54 -2.45 11.19
CA ALA A 211 12.44 -3.10 10.25
C ALA A 211 13.89 -2.96 10.73
N VAL A 212 14.66 -4.03 10.63
CA VAL A 212 16.07 -4.09 10.97
C VAL A 212 16.81 -4.73 9.80
N GLY A 213 17.83 -4.04 9.31
CA GLY A 213 18.63 -4.49 8.18
C GLY A 213 20.10 -4.50 8.53
N PHE A 214 20.76 -5.62 8.24
CA PHE A 214 22.19 -5.82 8.49
C PHE A 214 23.03 -5.49 7.25
N PRO A 215 24.32 -5.08 7.42
CA PRO A 215 25.24 -4.80 6.31
C PRO A 215 25.35 -5.92 5.28
N ASP A 216 25.27 -7.19 5.72
CA ASP A 216 25.35 -8.37 4.86
C ASP A 216 24.08 -8.62 4.01
N GLY A 217 23.08 -7.75 4.11
CA GLY A 217 21.88 -7.77 3.28
C GLY A 217 20.78 -8.70 3.79
N VAL A 218 20.93 -9.31 4.96
CA VAL A 218 19.83 -10.01 5.65
C VAL A 218 19.05 -9.00 6.49
N ASN A 219 17.72 -9.11 6.45
CA ASN A 219 16.83 -8.16 7.09
C ASN A 219 15.68 -8.90 7.77
N TYR A 220 15.10 -8.27 8.78
CA TYR A 220 13.89 -8.75 9.42
C TYR A 220 12.96 -7.61 9.82
N ALA A 221 11.71 -7.96 10.10
CA ALA A 221 10.73 -7.07 10.70
C ALA A 221 10.22 -7.64 12.01
N PHE A 222 10.14 -6.78 13.02
CA PHE A 222 9.56 -7.05 14.32
C PHE A 222 8.25 -6.26 14.47
N ASN A 223 7.18 -6.95 14.83
CA ASN A 223 5.91 -6.35 15.15
C ASN A 223 5.86 -6.04 16.65
N ALA A 224 6.14 -4.79 17.03
CA ALA A 224 6.13 -4.37 18.43
C ALA A 224 4.73 -4.22 19.05
N GLN A 225 3.66 -4.37 18.26
CA GLN A 225 2.30 -4.47 18.80
C GLN A 225 2.06 -5.85 19.42
N ASN A 226 2.58 -6.91 18.77
CA ASN A 226 2.31 -8.30 19.15
C ASN A 226 3.54 -9.03 19.72
N GLY A 227 4.72 -8.41 19.65
CA GLY A 227 5.97 -8.97 20.17
C GLY A 227 6.55 -10.08 19.33
N THR A 228 6.39 -10.02 18.00
CA THR A 228 6.76 -11.11 17.10
C THR A 228 7.71 -10.72 16.00
N LEU A 229 8.63 -11.65 15.68
CA LEU A 229 9.44 -11.62 14.48
C LEU A 229 8.55 -12.01 13.31
N SER A 230 8.13 -11.02 12.52
CA SER A 230 7.00 -11.16 11.61
C SER A 230 7.39 -11.33 10.14
N ALA A 231 8.62 -10.97 9.76
CA ALA A 231 9.13 -11.23 8.42
C ALA A 231 10.65 -11.28 8.37
N LEU A 232 11.18 -12.04 7.40
CA LEU A 232 12.59 -12.18 7.08
C LEU A 232 12.80 -11.98 5.56
N TRP A 233 13.89 -11.33 5.14
CA TRP A 233 14.25 -11.27 3.71
C TRP A 233 15.73 -10.96 3.50
N SER A 234 16.25 -11.40 2.36
CA SER A 234 17.60 -11.07 1.90
C SER A 234 17.56 -10.10 0.71
N GLY A 235 18.55 -9.22 0.62
CA GLY A 235 18.69 -8.21 -0.42
C GLY A 235 18.39 -6.79 0.08
N GLU A 236 17.81 -5.96 -0.80
CA GLU A 236 17.51 -4.56 -0.49
C GLU A 236 16.60 -4.42 0.74
N PHE A 237 16.91 -3.45 1.61
CA PHE A 237 16.29 -3.32 2.93
C PHE A 237 14.81 -2.88 2.85
N VAL A 238 14.50 -1.59 2.79
CA VAL A 238 13.10 -1.12 2.74
C VAL A 238 12.91 0.11 1.87
N ASN A 239 11.74 0.21 1.26
CA ASN A 239 11.21 1.48 0.76
C ASN A 239 10.38 2.13 1.86
N VAL A 240 10.58 3.43 2.10
CA VAL A 240 9.83 4.19 3.11
C VAL A 240 9.06 5.32 2.48
N SER A 241 7.80 5.50 2.87
CA SER A 241 7.00 6.64 2.39
C SER A 241 6.34 7.38 3.54
N TRP A 242 6.32 8.71 3.42
CA TRP A 242 5.73 9.63 4.39
C TRP A 242 4.32 10.03 3.94
N GLY A 243 3.44 9.05 3.86
CA GLY A 243 2.05 9.23 3.37
C GLY A 243 0.98 9.37 4.47
N GLY A 244 1.34 9.67 5.71
CA GLY A 244 0.39 9.75 6.84
C GLY A 244 0.99 10.38 8.11
N GLN A 245 0.22 10.40 9.21
CA GLN A 245 0.70 10.89 10.50
C GLN A 245 1.66 9.89 11.18
N GLY A 246 2.69 10.39 11.86
CA GLY A 246 3.65 9.58 12.63
C GLY A 246 4.95 9.28 11.88
N SER A 247 5.55 8.10 12.13
CA SER A 247 6.88 7.72 11.65
C SER A 247 6.92 7.13 10.22
N GLY A 248 5.89 7.39 9.41
CA GLY A 248 5.79 6.87 8.05
C GLY A 248 5.44 5.38 7.95
N ASN A 249 5.60 4.83 6.75
CA ASN A 249 5.46 3.40 6.48
C ASN A 249 6.76 2.82 5.91
N PHE A 250 6.91 1.51 5.99
CA PHE A 250 7.97 0.80 5.29
C PHE A 250 7.44 -0.47 4.63
N ASN A 251 8.04 -0.83 3.50
CA ASN A 251 7.80 -2.09 2.83
C ASN A 251 9.15 -2.72 2.43
N PRO A 252 9.35 -4.02 2.65
CA PRO A 252 10.50 -4.74 2.10
C PRO A 252 10.60 -4.53 0.60
N ARG A 253 11.81 -4.28 0.09
CA ARG A 253 12.09 -4.10 -1.35
C ARG A 253 12.03 -5.42 -2.11
N VAL A 254 12.37 -6.50 -1.42
CA VAL A 254 12.30 -7.87 -1.92
C VAL A 254 11.08 -8.56 -1.29
N ARG A 255 10.55 -9.57 -1.97
CA ARG A 255 9.45 -10.38 -1.43
C ARG A 255 9.88 -11.02 -0.10
N PRO A 256 9.23 -10.70 1.02
CA PRO A 256 9.63 -11.23 2.30
C PRO A 256 9.04 -12.62 2.57
N ILE A 257 9.73 -13.37 3.43
CA ILE A 257 9.21 -14.55 4.10
C ILE A 257 8.39 -14.06 5.29
N GLU A 258 7.06 -14.12 5.17
CA GLU A 258 6.15 -13.71 6.25
C GLU A 258 6.00 -14.84 7.27
N LEU A 259 6.20 -14.50 8.54
CA LEU A 259 6.00 -15.37 9.70
C LEU A 259 4.68 -15.02 10.39
N ALA A 260 4.27 -15.86 11.35
CA ALA A 260 3.05 -15.63 12.12
C ALA A 260 3.09 -14.27 12.83
N GLN A 261 2.01 -13.50 12.66
CA GLN A 261 1.88 -12.17 13.26
C GLN A 261 1.09 -12.17 14.58
N ASP A 262 0.78 -13.32 15.15
CA ASP A 262 0.14 -13.48 16.47
C ASP A 262 1.10 -13.08 17.59
N VAL A 263 0.67 -13.17 18.86
CA VAL A 263 1.63 -13.08 19.98
C VAL A 263 2.68 -14.20 19.88
N THR A 264 3.95 -13.88 20.11
CA THR A 264 5.05 -14.88 20.09
C THR A 264 4.90 -15.90 21.20
N PHE A 265 4.55 -15.43 22.41
CA PHE A 265 4.54 -16.22 23.62
C PHE A 265 3.13 -16.35 24.19
N TYR A 266 2.79 -17.54 24.67
CA TYR A 266 1.54 -17.79 25.36
C TYR A 266 1.63 -18.95 26.35
N ARG A 267 0.69 -19.03 27.30
CA ARG A 267 0.57 -20.12 28.27
C ARG A 267 -0.60 -20.98 27.84
N LEU A 268 -0.31 -22.17 27.32
CA LEU A 268 -1.34 -23.11 26.90
C LEU A 268 -1.72 -24.02 28.08
N ASP A 269 -3.01 -24.33 28.20
CA ASP A 269 -3.50 -25.28 29.22
C ASP A 269 -3.01 -26.71 28.96
N LYS A 270 -2.79 -27.05 27.69
CA LYS A 270 -2.31 -28.37 27.24
C LYS A 270 -1.54 -28.26 25.91
N ASP A 271 -0.74 -29.28 25.63
CA ASP A 271 0.18 -29.30 24.48
C ASP A 271 -0.52 -29.32 23.11
N ASP A 272 -1.82 -29.56 23.03
CA ASP A 272 -2.63 -29.53 21.81
C ASP A 272 -3.67 -28.40 21.79
N ALA A 273 -3.67 -27.51 22.80
CA ALA A 273 -4.59 -26.39 22.86
C ALA A 273 -4.37 -25.41 21.68
N PRO A 274 -5.44 -24.84 21.11
CA PRO A 274 -5.34 -23.93 19.97
C PRO A 274 -4.59 -22.65 20.33
N TRP A 275 -3.78 -22.15 19.39
CA TRP A 275 -3.09 -20.88 19.58
C TRP A 275 -4.10 -19.71 19.58
N PRO A 276 -3.95 -18.70 20.45
CA PRO A 276 -4.80 -17.52 20.41
C PRO A 276 -4.44 -16.68 19.18
N LEU A 277 -5.19 -16.86 18.10
CA LEU A 277 -4.95 -16.17 16.83
C LEU A 277 -5.25 -14.67 16.94
N ARG A 278 -4.48 -13.87 16.21
CA ARG A 278 -4.73 -12.45 16.02
C ARG A 278 -6.14 -12.24 15.44
N PRO A 279 -6.89 -11.25 15.94
CA PRO A 279 -8.15 -10.86 15.33
C PRO A 279 -7.93 -10.30 13.92
N VAL A 280 -8.79 -10.71 12.99
CA VAL A 280 -8.80 -10.24 11.59
C VAL A 280 -10.05 -9.40 11.38
N MET A 281 -9.91 -8.27 10.67
CA MET A 281 -11.04 -7.47 10.20
C MET A 281 -11.25 -7.81 8.73
N ASP A 282 -12.50 -7.98 8.34
CA ASP A 282 -12.91 -8.19 6.95
C ASP A 282 -14.06 -7.24 6.59
N LYS A 283 -14.64 -7.41 5.40
CA LYS A 283 -15.72 -6.54 4.92
C LYS A 283 -17.01 -6.73 5.73
N ASP A 284 -17.23 -7.94 6.25
CA ASP A 284 -18.42 -8.31 6.99
C ASP A 284 -18.28 -7.94 8.48
N ASN A 285 -17.04 -7.94 8.98
CA ASN A 285 -16.66 -7.58 10.34
C ASN A 285 -15.56 -6.50 10.33
N PRO A 286 -15.93 -5.22 10.08
CA PRO A 286 -14.96 -4.14 9.94
C PRO A 286 -14.39 -3.65 11.30
N VAL A 287 -14.98 -4.08 12.41
CA VAL A 287 -14.57 -3.69 13.77
C VAL A 287 -13.63 -4.74 14.32
N ASN A 288 -12.49 -4.31 14.89
CA ASN A 288 -11.57 -5.21 15.57
C ASN A 288 -12.27 -5.83 16.81
N PRO A 289 -12.52 -7.15 16.82
CA PRO A 289 -13.23 -7.81 17.92
C PRO A 289 -12.43 -7.85 19.23
N ASN A 290 -11.11 -7.63 19.17
CA ASN A 290 -10.25 -7.62 20.35
C ASN A 290 -9.13 -6.56 20.22
N PRO A 291 -9.43 -5.27 20.47
CA PRO A 291 -8.46 -4.17 20.32
C PRO A 291 -7.29 -4.26 21.29
N LEU A 292 -7.45 -4.99 22.39
CA LEU A 292 -6.42 -5.21 23.42
C LEU A 292 -5.79 -6.62 23.33
N TYR A 293 -5.95 -7.33 22.21
CA TYR A 293 -5.52 -8.72 22.01
C TYR A 293 -4.14 -9.06 22.64
N PRO A 294 -3.04 -8.35 22.34
CA PRO A 294 -1.74 -8.70 22.91
C PRO A 294 -1.69 -8.49 24.42
N ARG A 295 -2.26 -7.37 24.90
CA ARG A 295 -2.28 -7.01 26.32
C ARG A 295 -3.10 -8.00 27.15
N ASN A 296 -4.24 -8.45 26.61
CA ASN A 296 -5.10 -9.45 27.25
C ASN A 296 -4.41 -10.81 27.37
N LEU A 297 -3.42 -11.09 26.52
CA LEU A 297 -2.59 -12.30 26.56
C LEU A 297 -1.25 -12.09 27.31
N GLY A 298 -1.12 -10.97 28.04
CA GLY A 298 0.03 -10.66 28.87
C GLY A 298 1.23 -10.05 28.13
N TYR A 299 1.10 -9.70 26.85
CA TYR A 299 2.17 -9.01 26.12
C TYR A 299 2.24 -7.52 26.49
N GLN A 300 3.44 -7.05 26.82
CA GLN A 300 3.71 -5.62 27.00
C GLN A 300 5.08 -5.24 26.45
N PHE A 301 5.12 -4.46 25.37
CA PHE A 301 6.36 -3.90 24.84
C PHE A 301 6.96 -2.85 25.80
N LYS A 302 8.27 -2.92 26.04
CA LYS A 302 9.02 -1.98 26.90
C LYS A 302 9.99 -1.09 26.13
N GLY A 303 10.27 -1.41 24.87
CA GLY A 303 11.15 -0.62 24.02
C GLY A 303 12.26 -1.48 23.44
N TYR A 304 13.32 -0.84 22.94
CA TYR A 304 14.56 -1.51 22.58
C TYR A 304 15.74 -0.58 22.83
N GLN A 305 16.91 -1.17 22.99
CA GLN A 305 18.20 -0.46 23.02
C GLN A 305 19.03 -0.89 21.82
N LEU A 306 19.81 0.04 21.28
CA LEU A 306 20.77 -0.23 20.21
C LEU A 306 22.16 -0.33 20.83
N ASP A 307 22.97 -1.25 20.36
CA ASP A 307 24.39 -1.27 20.65
C ASP A 307 25.20 -0.36 19.70
N GLU A 308 26.53 -0.45 19.80
CA GLU A 308 27.47 0.32 19.00
C GLU A 308 27.36 0.01 17.50
N GLU A 309 27.00 -1.22 17.13
CA GLU A 309 26.76 -1.68 15.75
C GLU A 309 25.33 -1.39 15.27
N GLY A 310 24.47 -0.84 16.13
CA GLY A 310 23.09 -0.49 15.80
C GLY A 310 22.11 -1.67 15.82
N VAL A 311 22.52 -2.81 16.37
CA VAL A 311 21.67 -4.01 16.52
C VAL A 311 20.72 -3.81 17.70
N PRO A 312 19.40 -3.93 17.49
CA PRO A 312 18.44 -3.75 18.57
C PRO A 312 18.32 -4.98 19.46
N THR A 313 18.28 -4.75 20.77
CA THR A 313 17.75 -5.69 21.76
C THR A 313 16.35 -5.23 22.15
N PHE A 314 15.32 -5.97 21.72
CA PHE A 314 13.92 -5.68 22.06
C PHE A 314 13.62 -6.15 23.47
N MET A 315 12.95 -5.31 24.26
CA MET A 315 12.55 -5.62 25.62
C MET A 315 11.03 -5.62 25.71
N TYR A 316 10.47 -6.67 26.29
CA TYR A 316 9.04 -6.80 26.53
C TYR A 316 8.74 -7.77 27.67
N ARG A 317 7.46 -7.88 28.05
CA ARG A 317 6.99 -8.89 29.00
C ARG A 317 5.99 -9.83 28.34
N THR A 318 5.97 -11.08 28.81
CA THR A 318 4.91 -12.06 28.58
C THR A 318 4.38 -12.54 29.92
N GLY A 319 3.22 -12.04 30.34
CA GLY A 319 2.78 -12.14 31.72
C GLY A 319 3.80 -11.47 32.64
N ASP A 320 4.29 -12.20 33.65
CA ASP A 320 5.27 -11.64 34.56
C ASP A 320 6.73 -11.75 34.10
N VAL A 321 7.02 -12.63 33.15
CA VAL A 321 8.36 -12.89 32.61
C VAL A 321 8.85 -11.72 31.77
N ALA A 322 10.00 -11.16 32.12
CA ALA A 322 10.69 -10.19 31.27
C ALA A 322 11.47 -10.92 30.18
N VAL A 323 11.45 -10.37 28.97
CA VAL A 323 12.10 -10.95 27.78
C VAL A 323 12.98 -9.90 27.12
N GLU A 324 14.24 -10.26 26.89
CA GLU A 324 15.12 -9.59 25.94
C GLU A 324 15.23 -10.46 24.68
N ASP A 325 14.98 -9.86 23.52
CA ASP A 325 14.94 -10.54 22.23
C ASP A 325 15.88 -9.84 21.28
N ARG A 326 16.97 -10.52 20.95
CA ARG A 326 18.03 -9.99 20.11
C ARG A 326 18.26 -10.92 18.95
N VAL A 327 18.21 -10.37 17.74
CA VAL A 327 18.60 -11.09 16.53
C VAL A 327 19.95 -10.56 16.08
N ASN A 328 20.91 -11.47 15.91
CA ASN A 328 22.23 -11.18 15.34
C ASN A 328 22.33 -11.79 13.94
N GLU A 329 23.17 -11.19 13.11
CA GLU A 329 23.65 -11.83 11.89
C GLU A 329 24.69 -12.92 12.22
N VAL A 330 24.79 -13.93 11.37
CA VAL A 330 25.82 -14.97 11.48
C VAL A 330 26.81 -14.77 10.34
N ALA A 331 27.98 -14.21 10.63
CA ALA A 331 29.02 -13.79 9.67
C ALA A 331 29.71 -14.93 8.86
N ALA A 332 29.15 -16.14 8.82
CA ALA A 332 29.81 -17.30 8.23
C ALA A 332 29.38 -17.54 6.78
N ASN A 333 30.15 -17.00 5.81
CA ASN A 333 30.25 -17.37 4.37
C ASN A 333 28.95 -17.66 3.57
N ARG A 334 27.76 -17.40 4.12
CA ARG A 334 26.45 -17.70 3.53
C ARG A 334 25.48 -16.58 3.91
N LEU A 335 25.14 -15.78 2.92
CA LEU A 335 24.39 -14.51 2.95
C LEU A 335 22.94 -14.55 3.52
N ASN A 336 22.52 -15.57 4.27
CA ASN A 336 21.10 -15.83 4.54
C ASN A 336 20.80 -16.39 5.95
N ARG A 337 21.58 -16.06 6.98
CA ARG A 337 21.40 -16.64 8.33
C ARG A 337 21.22 -15.61 9.43
N LEU A 338 20.33 -15.92 10.36
CA LEU A 338 20.06 -15.13 11.56
C LEU A 338 20.08 -16.01 12.80
N GLU A 339 20.57 -15.46 13.90
CA GLU A 339 20.55 -16.07 15.22
C GLU A 339 19.73 -15.22 16.18
N ARG A 340 18.59 -15.73 16.64
CA ARG A 340 17.73 -15.07 17.63
C ARG A 340 18.04 -15.64 19.00
N ARG A 341 18.53 -14.78 19.89
CA ARG A 341 18.74 -15.07 21.31
C ARG A 341 17.62 -14.45 22.12
N LEU A 342 16.93 -15.28 22.90
CA LEU A 342 15.86 -14.92 23.79
C LEU A 342 16.33 -15.12 25.22
N ARG A 343 16.47 -14.03 25.97
CA ARG A 343 16.77 -14.08 27.41
C ARG A 343 15.50 -13.82 28.19
N PHE A 344 15.29 -14.62 29.22
CA PHE A 344 14.14 -14.55 30.09
C PHE A 344 14.61 -14.22 31.50
N ASP A 345 13.81 -13.44 32.23
CA ASP A 345 13.90 -13.31 33.68
C ASP A 345 12.51 -13.63 34.27
N ALA A 346 12.38 -14.83 34.82
CA ALA A 346 11.12 -15.37 35.32
C ALA A 346 11.07 -15.31 36.85
N PRO A 347 10.04 -14.68 37.47
CA PRO A 347 9.96 -14.55 38.92
C PRO A 347 9.72 -15.90 39.63
N LYS A 348 9.20 -16.89 38.90
CA LYS A 348 8.97 -18.27 39.33
C LYS A 348 9.22 -19.22 38.17
N ALA A 349 9.47 -20.49 38.46
CA ALA A 349 9.53 -21.50 37.41
C ALA A 349 8.15 -21.64 36.75
N GLU A 350 8.11 -21.59 35.41
CA GLU A 350 6.88 -21.73 34.64
C GLU A 350 7.16 -22.26 33.22
N THR A 351 6.13 -22.73 32.53
CA THR A 351 6.23 -23.12 31.12
C THR A 351 5.59 -22.05 30.24
N VAL A 352 6.33 -21.58 29.24
CA VAL A 352 5.85 -20.64 28.23
C VAL A 352 6.03 -21.28 26.86
N TYR A 353 5.03 -21.15 26.01
CA TYR A 353 5.08 -21.66 24.64
C TYR A 353 5.45 -20.54 23.67
N LEU A 354 6.26 -20.84 22.67
CA LEU A 354 6.61 -19.94 21.56
C LEU A 354 6.07 -20.50 20.25
N ARG A 355 5.26 -19.74 19.49
CA ARG A 355 4.83 -20.14 18.14
C ARG A 355 5.88 -19.74 17.11
N ALA A 356 6.62 -20.71 16.59
CA ALA A 356 7.87 -20.48 15.85
C ALA A 356 7.67 -20.42 14.33
N LEU A 357 6.97 -21.40 13.76
CA LEU A 357 6.67 -21.48 12.33
C LEU A 357 5.23 -21.96 12.10
N THR A 358 4.64 -21.55 10.98
CA THR A 358 3.29 -21.95 10.55
C THR A 358 3.27 -22.28 9.07
N GLY A 359 2.29 -23.07 8.62
CA GLY A 359 2.09 -23.46 7.22
C GLY A 359 2.61 -24.86 6.93
N LYS A 360 3.27 -25.05 5.77
CA LYS A 360 3.84 -26.34 5.35
C LYS A 360 5.14 -26.68 6.11
N VAL A 361 5.05 -26.84 7.43
CA VAL A 361 6.21 -27.14 8.28
C VAL A 361 6.53 -28.64 8.24
N ARG A 362 7.80 -28.96 7.95
CA ARG A 362 8.35 -30.31 7.98
C ARG A 362 9.44 -30.44 9.05
N SER A 363 9.41 -31.54 9.78
CA SER A 363 10.54 -31.97 10.61
C SER A 363 11.63 -32.57 9.72
N LEU A 364 12.87 -32.16 9.94
CA LEU A 364 14.06 -32.71 9.27
C LEU A 364 14.85 -33.58 10.26
N THR A 365 15.03 -33.08 11.48
CA THR A 365 15.58 -33.78 12.64
C THR A 365 14.80 -33.33 13.88
N PRO A 366 14.98 -33.93 15.07
CA PRO A 366 14.34 -33.47 16.30
C PRO A 366 14.55 -31.98 16.63
N THR A 367 15.65 -31.38 16.13
CA THR A 367 16.02 -29.98 16.37
C THR A 367 15.96 -29.11 15.11
N GLN A 368 15.62 -29.67 13.94
CA GLN A 368 15.61 -28.96 12.66
C GLN A 368 14.27 -29.06 11.97
N PHE A 369 13.74 -27.90 11.60
CA PHE A 369 12.45 -27.79 10.93
C PHE A 369 12.57 -26.87 9.72
N ALA A 370 11.70 -27.04 8.73
CA ALA A 370 11.71 -26.19 7.55
C ALA A 370 10.32 -25.95 6.99
N THR A 371 10.17 -24.83 6.30
CA THR A 371 9.13 -24.61 5.30
C THR A 371 9.78 -24.62 3.90
N GLY A 372 9.03 -24.28 2.86
CA GLY A 372 9.60 -24.05 1.53
C GLY A 372 10.44 -22.77 1.39
N ALA A 373 10.56 -21.96 2.45
CA ALA A 373 11.21 -20.65 2.42
C ALA A 373 12.22 -20.43 3.55
N VAL A 374 12.06 -21.07 4.71
CA VAL A 374 12.98 -20.92 5.84
C VAL A 374 13.28 -22.27 6.47
N LYS A 375 14.54 -22.50 6.84
CA LYS A 375 14.99 -23.58 7.71
C LYS A 375 15.30 -23.00 9.09
N MET A 376 14.96 -23.73 10.15
CA MET A 376 15.10 -23.28 11.53
C MET A 376 15.70 -24.38 12.42
N TRP A 377 16.57 -23.98 13.35
CA TRP A 377 17.14 -24.82 14.39
C TRP A 377 16.62 -24.36 15.75
N VAL A 378 16.24 -25.31 16.60
CA VAL A 378 15.64 -25.06 17.91
C VAL A 378 16.32 -25.91 18.99
N PRO A 379 16.20 -25.55 20.28
CA PRO A 379 16.76 -26.35 21.36
C PRO A 379 16.15 -27.75 21.43
N GLU A 380 16.94 -28.71 21.91
CA GLU A 380 16.49 -30.08 22.16
C GLU A 380 15.30 -30.12 23.11
N ASP A 381 14.42 -31.10 22.91
CA ASP A 381 13.24 -31.36 23.75
C ASP A 381 12.23 -30.21 23.93
N THR A 382 12.29 -29.19 23.05
CA THR A 382 11.32 -28.08 23.06
C THR A 382 10.23 -28.20 22.00
N ALA A 383 10.49 -28.90 20.89
CA ALA A 383 9.66 -28.83 19.70
C ALA A 383 8.35 -29.65 19.80
N LEU A 384 7.24 -28.99 19.51
CA LEU A 384 5.91 -29.58 19.32
C LEU A 384 5.40 -29.23 17.92
N LEU A 385 5.41 -30.20 17.00
CA LEU A 385 4.83 -30.04 15.67
C LEU A 385 3.35 -30.47 15.72
N ARG A 386 2.45 -29.56 15.37
CA ARG A 386 0.99 -29.73 15.48
C ARG A 386 0.30 -29.50 14.15
N GLY A 387 -0.92 -30.02 14.00
CA GLY A 387 -1.75 -29.86 12.81
C GLY A 387 -1.38 -30.78 11.65
N GLU A 388 -2.06 -30.59 10.52
CA GLU A 388 -1.92 -31.45 9.34
C GLU A 388 -1.75 -30.66 8.03
N GLY A 389 -1.06 -31.29 7.07
CA GLY A 389 -0.85 -30.75 5.72
C GLY A 389 -0.30 -29.32 5.72
N ASP A 390 -1.08 -28.42 5.14
CA ASP A 390 -0.73 -27.00 4.93
C ASP A 390 -1.02 -26.11 6.13
N THR A 391 -1.61 -26.65 7.21
CA THR A 391 -2.03 -25.93 8.42
C THR A 391 -1.16 -26.24 9.63
N ARG A 392 0.01 -26.85 9.43
CA ARG A 392 0.92 -27.20 10.52
C ARG A 392 1.47 -25.97 11.22
N GLU A 393 1.80 -26.15 12.49
CA GLU A 393 2.55 -25.18 13.27
C GLU A 393 3.61 -25.86 14.11
N LEU A 394 4.73 -25.18 14.28
CA LEU A 394 5.78 -25.55 15.21
C LEU A 394 5.72 -24.64 16.42
N VAL A 395 5.45 -25.24 17.57
CA VAL A 395 5.41 -24.57 18.86
C VAL A 395 6.56 -25.08 19.71
N LEU A 396 7.28 -24.20 20.39
CA LEU A 396 8.35 -24.58 21.33
C LEU A 396 7.83 -24.48 22.76
N LYS A 397 7.89 -25.57 23.51
CA LYS A 397 7.56 -25.64 24.94
C LYS A 397 8.79 -25.31 25.76
N LEU A 398 8.86 -24.08 26.27
CA LEU A 398 10.02 -23.58 27.02
C LEU A 398 9.76 -23.71 28.52
N LYS A 399 10.52 -24.57 29.19
CA LYS A 399 10.50 -24.70 30.65
C LYS A 399 11.47 -23.68 31.25
N LEU A 400 10.94 -22.58 31.76
CA LEU A 400 11.74 -21.50 32.33
C LEU A 400 11.99 -21.76 33.82
N PRO A 401 13.25 -21.83 34.28
CA PRO A 401 13.55 -21.83 35.71
C PRO A 401 13.24 -20.47 36.33
N LYS A 402 13.15 -20.40 37.66
CA LYS A 402 13.16 -19.11 38.36
C LYS A 402 14.49 -18.40 38.11
N GLY A 403 14.43 -17.11 37.77
CA GLY A 403 15.59 -16.27 37.45
C GLY A 403 15.88 -16.23 35.95
N LYS A 404 17.15 -16.06 35.60
CA LYS A 404 17.59 -15.86 34.22
C LYS A 404 17.77 -17.18 33.47
N SER A 405 17.30 -17.22 32.23
CA SER A 405 17.55 -18.32 31.28
C SER A 405 17.66 -17.79 29.84
N GLU A 406 18.29 -18.56 28.96
CA GLU A 406 18.49 -18.18 27.56
C GLU A 406 18.07 -19.31 26.60
N VAL A 407 17.52 -18.93 25.45
CA VAL A 407 17.17 -19.83 24.35
C VAL A 407 17.71 -19.24 23.04
N GLU A 408 18.35 -20.08 22.24
CA GLU A 408 18.84 -19.72 20.91
C GLU A 408 18.01 -20.41 19.82
N ILE A 409 17.65 -19.65 18.79
CA ILE A 409 16.95 -20.15 17.60
C ILE A 409 17.69 -19.60 16.37
N ARG A 410 18.06 -20.49 15.44
CA ARG A 410 18.73 -20.08 14.19
C ARG A 410 17.78 -20.19 13.02
N TYR A 411 17.90 -19.27 12.07
CA TYR A 411 17.12 -19.24 10.83
C TYR A 411 18.09 -19.23 9.64
N GLU A 412 17.74 -19.97 8.59
CA GLU A 412 18.37 -19.91 7.28
C GLU A 412 17.30 -19.66 6.22
N LEU A 413 17.43 -18.54 5.51
CA LEU A 413 16.54 -18.17 4.42
C LEU A 413 16.91 -18.99 3.17
N LEU A 414 15.94 -19.69 2.61
CA LEU A 414 16.13 -20.60 1.47
C LEU A 414 15.83 -19.96 0.12
N ARG A 415 15.48 -18.67 0.09
CA ARG A 415 15.09 -17.91 -1.10
C ARG A 415 15.61 -16.49 -1.06
#